data_AF-A0A402XLJ2-F1
#
_entry.id   AF-A0A402XLJ2-F1
#
_cell.length_a   1.000
_cell.length_b   1.000
_cell.length_c   1.000
_cell.angle_alpha   90.00
_cell.angle_beta   90.00
_cell.angle_gamma   90.00
#
_symmetry.space_group_name_H-M   'P 1'
#
loop_
_entity.id
_entity.type
_entity.pdbx_description
1 polymer ?
#
loop_
_entity_poly.entity_id
_entity_poly.type
_entity_poly.pdbx_seq_one_letter_code
_entity_poly.pdbx_strand_id
1 'polypeptide(L)'
;MKLIVELHGIDPVKGEWFTISKHESDQYDHDFLLLIINKALDEGAKYSGNGLEGLRAFHVELSVAIIADEDGCRPAFDIDARTISRLSAAGASFDFDPYV
;
A
#
# COMPACT_ATOMS: atom_id res chain seq x y z
N MET A 1 -2.90 -4.28 -18.37
CA MET A 1 -2.94 -3.44 -17.15
C MET A 1 -2.67 -4.31 -15.93
N LYS A 2 -1.84 -3.83 -15.01
CA LYS A 2 -1.45 -4.52 -13.79
C LYS A 2 -1.41 -3.53 -12.63
N LEU A 3 -2.13 -3.84 -11.56
CA LEU A 3 -2.07 -3.14 -10.28
C LEU A 3 -1.06 -3.85 -9.38
N ILE A 4 -0.16 -3.07 -8.78
CA ILE A 4 0.77 -3.53 -7.74
C ILE A 4 0.56 -2.65 -6.52
N VAL A 5 0.28 -3.27 -5.37
CA VAL A 5 0.20 -2.59 -4.08
C VAL A 5 1.20 -3.24 -3.14
N GLU A 6 2.14 -2.45 -2.63
CA GLU A 6 3.23 -2.93 -1.80
C GLU A 6 3.35 -2.09 -0.53
N LEU A 7 3.25 -2.76 0.63
CA LEU A 7 3.61 -2.18 1.91
C LEU A 7 5.04 -2.61 2.21
N HIS A 8 5.93 -1.64 2.29
CA HIS A 8 7.33 -1.87 2.57
C HIS A 8 7.79 -0.95 3.70
N GLY A 9 8.93 -1.26 4.31
CA GLY A 9 9.47 -0.50 5.43
C GLY A 9 10.99 -0.55 5.44
N ILE A 10 11.57 0.19 6.37
CA ILE A 10 12.99 0.27 6.62
C ILE A 10 13.27 -0.44 7.94
N ASP A 11 14.15 -1.43 7.92
CA ASP A 11 14.61 -2.13 9.13
C ASP A 11 15.28 -1.09 10.06
N PRO A 12 14.79 -0.88 11.29
CA PRO A 12 15.31 0.17 12.17
C PRO A 12 16.73 -0.11 12.69
N VAL A 13 17.21 -1.35 12.56
CA VAL A 13 18.56 -1.77 12.96
C VAL A 13 19.52 -1.69 11.79
N LYS A 14 19.10 -2.16 10.60
CA LYS A 14 19.97 -2.26 9.41
C LYS A 14 19.87 -1.07 8.47
N GLY A 15 18.78 -0.32 8.51
CA GLY A 15 18.48 0.74 7.54
C GLY A 15 18.15 0.22 6.15
N GLU A 16 17.85 -1.08 6.01
CA GLU A 16 17.57 -1.72 4.72
C GLU A 16 16.07 -1.76 4.45
N TRP A 17 15.70 -1.56 3.19
CA TRP A 17 14.31 -1.74 2.76
C TRP A 17 13.91 -3.21 2.79
N PHE A 18 12.68 -3.47 3.22
CA PHE A 18 12.08 -4.79 3.19
C PHE A 18 10.58 -4.71 2.88
N THR A 19 10.08 -5.71 2.16
CA THR A 19 8.67 -5.85 1.84
C THR A 19 7.93 -6.53 2.99
N ILE A 20 6.86 -5.91 3.48
CA ILE A 20 5.94 -6.48 4.48
C ILE A 20 4.82 -7.26 3.78
N SER A 21 4.26 -6.66 2.72
CA SER A 21 3.16 -7.22 1.96
C SER A 21 3.21 -6.73 0.52
N LYS A 22 2.90 -7.61 -0.44
CA LYS A 22 2.81 -7.27 -1.86
C LYS A 22 1.64 -8.00 -2.51
N HIS A 23 0.81 -7.25 -3.21
CA HIS A 23 -0.33 -7.78 -3.98
C HIS A 23 -0.22 -7.32 -5.42
N GLU A 24 -0.42 -8.25 -6.35
CA GLU A 24 -0.43 -7.99 -7.78
C GLU A 24 -1.79 -8.46 -8.33
N SER A 25 -2.37 -7.69 -9.26
CA SER A 25 -3.66 -8.02 -9.88
C SER A 25 -3.75 -7.46 -11.29
N ASP A 26 -4.43 -8.18 -12.17
CA ASP A 26 -4.80 -7.67 -13.51
C ASP A 26 -6.12 -6.86 -13.47
N GLN A 27 -6.69 -6.66 -12.27
CA GLN A 27 -7.92 -5.90 -12.03
C GLN A 27 -7.60 -4.55 -11.38
N TYR A 28 -8.28 -3.51 -11.86
CA TYR A 28 -8.26 -2.18 -11.28
C TYR A 28 -9.63 -1.54 -11.42
N ASP A 29 -10.23 -1.24 -10.29
CA ASP A 29 -11.30 -0.28 -10.10
C ASP A 29 -11.13 0.32 -8.71
N HIS A 30 -11.94 1.32 -8.38
CA HIS A 30 -11.82 2.03 -7.11
C HIS A 30 -12.04 1.11 -5.89
N ASP A 31 -13.09 0.28 -5.91
CA ASP A 31 -13.42 -0.60 -4.79
C ASP A 31 -12.35 -1.68 -4.60
N PHE A 32 -11.84 -2.22 -5.71
CA PHE A 32 -10.77 -3.19 -5.70
C PHE A 32 -9.46 -2.58 -5.18
N LEU A 33 -9.12 -1.34 -5.57
CA LEU A 33 -7.94 -0.65 -5.05
C LEU A 33 -8.04 -0.52 -3.52
N LEU A 34 -9.17 -0.04 -2.99
CA LEU A 34 -9.39 0.09 -1.55
C LEU A 34 -9.31 -1.25 -0.83
N LEU A 35 -9.87 -2.31 -1.42
CA LEU A 35 -9.78 -3.67 -0.89
C LEU A 35 -8.32 -4.11 -0.73
N ILE A 36 -7.52 -3.95 -1.77
CA ILE A 36 -6.11 -4.40 -1.77
C ILE A 36 -5.25 -3.55 -0.83
N ILE A 37 -5.44 -2.22 -0.80
CA ILE A 37 -4.78 -1.34 0.18
C ILE A 37 -5.07 -1.80 1.60
N ASN A 38 -6.35 -2.01 1.92
CA ASN A 38 -6.74 -2.40 3.28
C ASN A 38 -6.23 -3.80 3.64
N LYS A 39 -6.14 -4.72 2.67
CA LYS A 39 -5.54 -6.04 2.85
C LYS A 39 -4.04 -5.96 3.15
N ALA A 40 -3.29 -5.13 2.42
CA ALA A 40 -1.87 -4.91 2.69
C ALA A 40 -1.65 -4.35 4.11
N LEU A 41 -2.51 -3.42 4.55
CA LEU A 41 -2.49 -2.88 5.91
C LEU A 41 -2.87 -3.94 6.98
N ASP A 42 -3.84 -4.82 6.72
CA ASP A 42 -4.18 -5.91 7.64
C ASP A 42 -3.02 -6.91 7.80
N GLU A 43 -2.29 -7.20 6.72
CA GLU A 43 -1.09 -8.02 6.77
C GLU A 43 0.05 -7.32 7.52
N GLY A 44 0.23 -6.01 7.33
CA GLY A 44 1.15 -5.20 8.13
C GLY A 44 0.82 -5.19 9.63
N ALA A 45 -0.45 -5.04 9.98
CA ALA A 45 -0.91 -5.09 11.37
C ALA A 45 -0.61 -6.45 12.03
N LYS A 46 -0.71 -7.56 11.26
CA LYS A 46 -0.33 -8.89 11.73
C LYS A 46 1.18 -9.03 11.87
N TYR A 47 1.95 -8.51 10.90
CA TYR A 47 3.40 -8.54 10.91
C TYR A 47 3.99 -7.84 12.15
N SER A 48 3.46 -6.67 12.52
CA SER A 48 3.95 -5.92 13.68
C SER A 48 3.63 -6.59 15.03
N GLY A 49 2.64 -7.49 15.06
CA GLY A 49 2.09 -8.10 16.28
C GLY A 49 1.34 -7.12 17.20
N ASN A 50 1.35 -5.83 16.91
CA ASN A 50 0.81 -4.74 17.75
C ASN A 50 -0.12 -3.81 16.96
N GLY A 51 -0.82 -4.35 15.96
CA GLY A 51 -1.73 -3.56 15.14
C GLY A 51 -1.01 -2.61 14.19
N LEU A 52 -1.72 -1.63 13.66
CA LEU A 52 -1.15 -0.70 12.68
C LEU A 52 -0.09 0.20 13.33
N GLU A 53 -0.31 0.63 14.57
CA GLU A 53 0.59 1.51 15.31
C GLU A 53 2.00 0.92 15.48
N GLY A 54 2.10 -0.41 15.55
CA GLY A 54 3.38 -1.13 15.59
C GLY A 54 4.23 -0.94 14.33
N LEU A 55 3.63 -0.55 13.20
CA LEU A 55 4.34 -0.32 11.94
C LEU A 55 5.19 0.95 11.95
N ARG A 56 4.91 1.90 12.85
CA ARG A 56 5.63 3.19 12.93
C ARG A 56 7.12 3.03 13.16
N ALA A 57 7.55 1.93 13.78
CA ALA A 57 8.95 1.62 14.01
C ALA A 57 9.74 1.33 12.72
N PHE A 58 9.05 1.01 11.62
CA PHE A 58 9.66 0.63 10.34
C PHE A 58 9.57 1.73 9.28
N HIS A 59 9.09 2.95 9.61
CA HIS A 59 8.93 4.02 8.62
C HIS A 59 8.24 3.55 7.33
N VAL A 60 7.11 2.87 7.46
CA VAL A 60 6.49 2.16 6.34
C VAL A 60 6.01 3.11 5.25
N GLU A 61 6.04 2.61 4.02
CA GLU A 61 5.45 3.24 2.85
C GLU A 61 4.51 2.25 2.16
N LEU A 62 3.33 2.73 1.78
CA LEU A 62 2.42 2.00 0.92
C LEU A 62 2.51 2.56 -0.50
N SER A 63 3.09 1.78 -1.41
CA SER A 63 3.19 2.12 -2.83
C SER A 63 2.07 1.47 -3.62
N VAL A 64 1.51 2.23 -4.55
CA VAL A 64 0.51 1.78 -5.52
C VAL A 64 1.01 2.13 -6.91
N ALA A 65 1.34 1.11 -7.69
CA ALA A 65 1.76 1.24 -9.08
C ALA A 65 0.71 0.64 -10.02
N ILE A 66 0.40 1.36 -11.10
CA ILE A 66 -0.53 0.88 -12.13
C ILE A 66 0.21 0.90 -13.46
N ILE A 67 0.54 -0.30 -13.95
CA ILE A 67 1.17 -0.51 -15.25
C ILE A 67 0.05 -0.68 -16.27
N ALA A 68 -0.02 0.19 -17.28
CA ALA A 68 -1.08 0.12 -18.29
C ALA A 68 -0.49 0.30 -19.69
N ASP A 69 -0.58 -0.76 -20.50
CA ASP A 69 -0.32 -0.70 -21.93
C ASP A 69 -1.45 0.12 -22.59
N GLU A 70 -1.08 1.11 -23.40
CA GLU A 70 -1.87 2.26 -23.82
C GLU A 70 -3.37 2.04 -24.19
N ASP A 71 -4.15 3.09 -23.93
CA ASP A 71 -5.59 3.31 -24.17
C ASP A 71 -6.59 2.60 -23.23
N GLY A 72 -7.07 3.36 -22.23
CA GLY A 72 -8.36 3.10 -21.56
C GLY A 72 -8.34 3.17 -20.03
N CYS A 73 -7.18 3.02 -19.39
CA CYS A 73 -7.08 3.16 -17.94
C CYS A 73 -6.95 4.64 -17.55
N ARG A 74 -7.84 5.11 -16.68
CA ARG A 74 -7.77 6.44 -16.05
C ARG A 74 -7.70 6.25 -14.54
N PRO A 75 -6.51 5.98 -13.98
CA PRO A 75 -6.37 5.87 -12.55
C PRO A 75 -6.85 7.12 -11.85
N ALA A 76 -7.68 6.92 -10.84
CA ALA A 76 -8.10 7.96 -9.95
C ALA A 76 -7.55 7.63 -8.56
N PHE A 77 -6.98 8.65 -7.93
CA PHE A 77 -6.61 8.59 -6.53
C PHE A 77 -7.79 9.09 -5.70
N ASP A 78 -8.61 8.15 -5.25
CA ASP A 78 -9.71 8.39 -4.34
C ASP A 78 -9.59 7.37 -3.20
N ILE A 79 -9.50 7.86 -1.96
CA ILE A 79 -9.35 7.03 -0.77
C ILE A 79 -10.37 7.43 0.29
N ASP A 80 -11.06 6.43 0.84
CA ASP A 80 -12.04 6.69 1.89
C ASP A 80 -11.40 7.10 3.23
N ALA A 81 -12.19 7.76 4.07
CA ALA A 81 -11.74 8.23 5.38
C ALA A 81 -11.24 7.10 6.29
N ARG A 82 -11.79 5.88 6.13
CA ARG A 82 -11.38 4.71 6.91
C ARG A 82 -9.96 4.29 6.56
N THR A 83 -9.62 4.28 5.27
CA THR A 83 -8.32 3.91 4.76
C THR A 83 -7.30 4.98 5.13
N ILE A 84 -7.64 6.26 5.02
CA ILE A 84 -6.81 7.38 5.51
C ILE A 84 -6.51 7.22 7.01
N SER A 85 -7.51 6.90 7.83
CA SER A 85 -7.32 6.67 9.27
C SER A 85 -6.35 5.51 9.54
N ARG A 86 -6.39 4.45 8.73
CA ARG A 86 -5.52 3.28 8.87
C ARG A 86 -4.09 3.57 8.44
N LEU A 87 -3.90 4.28 7.33
CA LEU A 87 -2.60 4.81 6.90
C LEU A 87 -1.99 5.70 7.98
N SER A 88 -2.79 6.59 8.57
CA SER A 88 -2.38 7.46 9.67
C SER A 88 -1.98 6.67 10.91
N ALA A 89 -2.76 5.64 11.30
CA ALA A 89 -2.43 4.77 12.43
C ALA A 89 -1.07 4.06 12.22
N ALA A 90 -0.84 3.55 11.00
CA ALA A 90 0.42 2.93 10.59
C ALA A 90 1.61 3.91 10.55
N GLY A 91 1.35 5.21 10.48
CA GLY A 91 2.37 6.22 10.22
C GLY A 91 2.98 6.05 8.82
N ALA A 92 2.20 5.56 7.87
CA ALA A 92 2.67 5.25 6.53
C ALA A 92 2.80 6.51 5.66
N SER A 93 3.89 6.63 4.90
CA SER A 93 3.85 7.41 3.66
C SER A 93 3.02 6.67 2.61
N PHE A 94 2.57 7.40 1.60
CA PHE A 94 1.80 6.83 0.50
C PHE A 94 2.41 7.32 -0.80
N ASP A 95 2.75 6.36 -1.68
CA ASP A 95 3.26 6.63 -3.01
C ASP A 95 2.25 6.13 -4.05
N PHE A 96 1.84 7.02 -4.95
CA PHE A 96 0.87 6.72 -6.01
C PHE A 96 1.53 7.00 -7.35
N ASP A 97 1.91 5.94 -8.06
CA ASP A 97 2.56 6.02 -9.35
C ASP A 97 1.65 5.41 -10.44
N PRO A 98 0.69 6.20 -10.96
CA PRO A 98 -0.09 5.76 -12.10
C PRO A 98 0.76 5.86 -13.38
N TYR A 99 0.65 4.85 -14.25
CA TYR A 99 1.32 4.78 -15.57
C TYR A 99 2.81 4.43 -15.54
N VAL A 100 3.14 3.40 -14.76
CA VAL A 100 4.48 2.77 -14.75
C VAL A 100 4.70 1.89 -15.96
#